data_AF-A0A7V8YHD3-F1
#
_entry.id   AF-A0A7V8YHD3-F1
#
_cell.length_a   1.000
_cell.length_b   1.000
_cell.length_c   1.000
_cell.angle_alpha   90.00
_cell.angle_beta   90.00
_cell.angle_gamma   90.00
#
_symmetry.space_group_name_H-M   'P 1'
#
loop_
_entity.id
_entity.type
_entity.pdbx_description
1 polymer ?
#
loop_
_entity_poly.entity_id
_entity_poly.type
_entity_poly.pdbx_seq_one_letter_code
_entity_poly.pdbx_strand_id
1 'polypeptide(L)'
;MHAADEADDPLVLASAARAATHALLAVGRFEDALNLGETAASWLAPQVRAGDPEALSLYGMLHLRTAVAAARHQDRAIASELLARADQAAELLGEDANYWQTGFGPTNVELHRLSAGLDLGDISYVAERGQQVRAENLPIKRRVTHMIDVARALSYLAKDTEALDLLLSAEQSAPQLVRHNPNVRETVKTMHRRAPVTSGGRSSDLLAFAQRCRAVN
;
A
#
# COMPACT_ATOMS: atom_id res chain seq x y z
N MET A 1 -10.33 25.81 -29.05
CA MET A 1 -8.90 25.43 -29.07
C MET A 1 -8.38 25.37 -27.63
N HIS A 2 -9.07 24.66 -26.73
CA HIS A 2 -8.71 24.46 -25.32
C HIS A 2 -8.66 22.96 -24.99
N ALA A 3 -9.50 22.14 -25.63
CA ALA A 3 -9.51 20.69 -25.48
C ALA A 3 -8.27 19.97 -26.04
N ALA A 4 -7.48 20.60 -26.93
CA ALA A 4 -6.22 20.04 -27.40
C ALA A 4 -5.07 20.34 -26.41
N ASP A 5 -5.09 21.50 -25.73
CA ASP A 5 -4.08 21.86 -24.73
C ASP A 5 -4.25 21.04 -23.42
N GLU A 6 -5.47 20.64 -23.06
CA GLU A 6 -5.72 19.68 -21.97
C GLU A 6 -5.27 18.25 -22.31
N ALA A 7 -5.21 17.88 -23.60
CA ALA A 7 -4.76 16.55 -24.04
C ALA A 7 -3.24 16.35 -23.91
N ASP A 8 -2.49 17.46 -23.82
CA ASP A 8 -1.04 17.48 -23.64
C ASP A 8 -0.60 17.88 -22.22
N ASP A 9 -1.53 18.01 -21.25
CA ASP A 9 -1.16 18.30 -19.86
C ASP A 9 -0.45 17.07 -19.24
N PRO A 10 0.85 17.17 -18.91
CA PRO A 10 1.61 16.05 -18.37
C PRO A 10 1.07 15.55 -17.02
N LEU A 11 0.40 16.39 -16.22
CA LEU A 11 -0.23 15.98 -14.96
C LEU A 11 -1.44 15.07 -15.21
N VAL A 12 -2.29 15.42 -16.16
CA VAL A 12 -3.45 14.60 -16.56
C VAL A 12 -2.98 13.27 -17.11
N LEU A 13 -2.01 13.27 -18.02
CA LEU A 13 -1.44 12.06 -18.61
C LEU A 13 -0.78 11.16 -17.56
N ALA A 14 0.00 11.74 -16.63
CA ALA A 14 0.62 10.99 -15.55
C ALA A 14 -0.42 10.41 -14.57
N SER A 15 -1.50 11.13 -14.28
CA SER A 15 -2.58 10.62 -13.44
C SER A 15 -3.30 9.44 -14.08
N ALA A 16 -3.54 9.48 -15.40
CA ALA A 16 -4.10 8.37 -16.17
C ALA A 16 -3.13 7.17 -16.20
N ALA A 17 -1.85 7.41 -16.50
CA ALA A 17 -0.81 6.37 -16.51
C ALA A 17 -0.64 5.71 -15.14
N ARG A 18 -0.78 6.48 -14.05
CA ARG A 18 -0.79 5.95 -12.68
C ARG A 18 -1.94 4.97 -12.46
N ALA A 19 -3.15 5.28 -12.94
CA ALA A 19 -4.29 4.35 -12.87
C ALA A 19 -4.05 3.09 -13.71
N ALA A 20 -3.53 3.23 -14.93
CA ALA A 20 -3.18 2.11 -15.80
C ALA A 20 -2.06 1.23 -15.19
N THR A 21 -1.03 1.82 -14.59
CA THR A 21 0.03 1.13 -13.85
C THR A 21 -0.58 0.23 -12.76
N HIS A 22 -1.54 0.75 -11.98
CA HIS A 22 -2.21 -0.06 -10.96
C HIS A 22 -3.02 -1.22 -11.55
N ALA A 23 -3.69 -1.02 -12.69
CA ALA A 23 -4.42 -2.08 -13.38
C ALA A 23 -3.48 -3.18 -13.89
N LEU A 24 -2.34 -2.81 -14.49
CA LEU A 24 -1.32 -3.75 -14.96
C LEU A 24 -0.77 -4.62 -13.81
N LEU A 25 -0.50 -4.00 -12.65
CA LEU A 25 -0.09 -4.74 -11.45
C LEU A 25 -1.16 -5.71 -10.94
N ALA A 26 -2.43 -5.32 -11.03
CA ALA A 26 -3.53 -6.17 -10.59
C ALA A 26 -3.68 -7.44 -11.43
N VAL A 27 -3.23 -7.42 -12.70
CA VAL A 27 -3.27 -8.56 -13.63
C VAL A 27 -1.91 -9.22 -13.85
N GLY A 28 -0.88 -8.85 -13.07
CA GLY A 28 0.45 -9.46 -13.13
C GLY A 28 1.29 -9.08 -14.35
N ARG A 29 1.00 -7.95 -15.02
CA ARG A 29 1.83 -7.39 -16.10
C ARG A 29 2.87 -6.44 -15.53
N PHE A 30 3.83 -6.99 -14.80
CA PHE A 30 4.71 -6.18 -13.96
C PHE A 30 5.78 -5.39 -14.74
N GLU A 31 6.40 -5.98 -15.76
CA GLU A 31 7.34 -5.26 -16.63
C GLU A 31 6.67 -4.07 -17.33
N ASP A 32 5.45 -4.26 -17.85
CA ASP A 32 4.67 -3.18 -18.44
C ASP A 32 4.34 -2.08 -17.43
N ALA A 33 3.99 -2.45 -16.20
CA ALA A 33 3.71 -1.49 -15.15
C ALA A 33 4.95 -0.68 -14.77
N LEU A 34 6.12 -1.31 -14.70
CA LEU A 34 7.39 -0.64 -14.45
C LEU A 34 7.71 0.34 -15.58
N ASN A 35 7.70 -0.12 -16.83
CA ASN A 35 7.98 0.71 -18.00
C ASN A 35 7.02 1.90 -18.12
N LEU A 36 5.72 1.67 -17.92
CA LEU A 36 4.71 2.74 -17.95
C LEU A 36 4.93 3.74 -16.81
N GLY A 37 5.21 3.26 -15.60
CA GLY A 37 5.44 4.10 -14.44
C GLY A 37 6.66 5.01 -14.62
N GLU A 38 7.78 4.45 -15.09
CA GLU A 38 8.99 5.22 -15.38
C GLU A 38 8.79 6.24 -16.51
N THR A 39 8.14 5.81 -17.60
CA THR A 39 7.82 6.70 -18.73
C THR A 39 6.96 7.86 -18.27
N ALA A 40 5.90 7.59 -17.51
CA ALA A 40 5.03 8.63 -16.97
C ALA A 40 5.74 9.57 -15.99
N ALA A 41 6.63 9.04 -15.14
CA ALA A 41 7.45 9.85 -14.25
C ALA A 41 8.39 10.79 -15.03
N SER A 42 8.87 10.37 -16.21
CA SER A 42 9.72 11.21 -17.06
C SER A 42 8.98 12.41 -17.65
N TRP A 43 7.67 12.30 -17.93
CA TRP A 43 6.84 13.40 -18.43
C TRP A 43 6.74 14.55 -17.42
N LEU A 44 6.85 14.25 -16.13
CA LEU A 44 6.75 15.20 -15.03
C LEU A 44 8.08 15.89 -14.69
N ALA A 45 9.19 15.51 -15.33
CA ALA A 45 10.52 15.97 -14.95
C ALA A 45 10.69 17.50 -14.92
N PRO A 46 10.14 18.29 -15.87
CA PRO A 46 10.20 19.76 -15.79
C PRO A 46 9.50 20.34 -14.56
N GLN A 47 8.29 19.86 -14.24
CA GLN A 47 7.46 20.35 -13.14
C GLN A 47 8.03 19.93 -11.77
N VAL A 48 8.55 18.71 -11.67
CA VAL A 48 9.28 18.23 -10.49
C VAL A 48 10.50 19.11 -10.22
N ARG A 49 11.28 19.47 -11.25
CA ARG A 49 12.42 20.41 -11.10
C ARG A 49 11.99 21.81 -10.67
N ALA A 50 10.78 22.22 -11.05
CA ALA A 50 10.19 23.49 -10.63
C ALA A 50 9.60 23.44 -9.20
N GLY A 51 9.58 22.27 -8.55
CA GLY A 51 9.01 22.10 -7.22
C GLY A 51 7.48 22.11 -7.19
N ASP A 52 6.82 21.79 -8.30
CA ASP A 52 5.36 21.72 -8.36
C ASP A 52 4.84 20.59 -7.45
N PRO A 53 4.02 20.90 -6.42
CA PRO A 53 3.53 19.90 -5.47
C PRO A 53 2.62 18.85 -6.11
N GLU A 54 1.89 19.18 -7.17
CA GLU A 54 1.05 18.22 -7.89
C GLU A 54 1.89 17.21 -8.67
N ALA A 55 2.92 17.71 -9.36
CA ALA A 55 3.87 16.88 -10.09
C ALA A 55 4.68 15.98 -9.15
N LEU A 56 5.20 16.52 -8.03
CA LEU A 56 5.89 15.74 -7.00
C LEU A 56 5.01 14.60 -6.46
N SER A 57 3.72 14.89 -6.23
CA SER A 57 2.76 13.90 -5.74
C SER A 57 2.49 12.77 -6.72
N LEU A 58 2.31 13.10 -8.01
CA LEU A 58 2.11 12.10 -9.05
C LEU A 58 3.39 11.29 -9.33
N TYR A 59 4.53 11.97 -9.43
CA TYR A 59 5.85 11.37 -9.63
C TYR A 59 6.17 10.35 -8.53
N GLY A 60 6.05 10.78 -7.27
CA GLY A 60 6.33 9.92 -6.14
C GLY A 60 5.37 8.75 -6.05
N MET A 61 4.07 8.95 -6.28
CA MET A 61 3.08 7.87 -6.28
C MET A 61 3.29 6.84 -7.41
N LEU A 62 3.77 7.26 -8.59
CA LEU A 62 4.17 6.33 -9.66
C LEU A 62 5.29 5.41 -9.17
N HIS A 63 6.35 5.98 -8.58
CA HIS A 63 7.47 5.20 -8.04
C HIS A 63 7.08 4.30 -6.86
N LEU A 64 6.19 4.76 -5.97
CA LEU A 64 5.70 3.92 -4.88
C LEU A 64 4.94 2.68 -5.39
N ARG A 65 4.16 2.82 -6.48
CA ARG A 65 3.45 1.69 -7.09
C ARG A 65 4.40 0.71 -7.76
N THR A 66 5.37 1.21 -8.51
CA THR A 66 6.37 0.36 -9.19
C THR A 66 7.32 -0.29 -8.18
N ALA A 67 7.63 0.36 -7.04
CA ALA A 67 8.41 -0.25 -5.97
C ALA A 67 7.73 -1.49 -5.37
N VAL A 68 6.43 -1.41 -5.09
CA VAL A 68 5.65 -2.58 -4.60
C VAL A 68 5.61 -3.68 -5.67
N ALA A 69 5.57 -3.32 -6.95
CA ALA A 69 5.67 -4.29 -8.04
C ALA A 69 7.00 -5.04 -8.03
N ALA A 70 8.11 -4.30 -7.96
CA ALA A 70 9.46 -4.86 -7.89
C ALA A 70 9.63 -5.76 -6.67
N ALA A 71 9.10 -5.33 -5.51
CA ALA A 71 9.10 -6.13 -4.29
C ALA A 71 8.39 -7.49 -4.45
N ARG A 72 7.21 -7.51 -5.09
CA ARG A 72 6.49 -8.76 -5.40
C ARG A 72 7.24 -9.67 -6.35
N HIS A 73 8.04 -9.08 -7.24
CA HIS A 73 8.99 -9.79 -8.10
C HIS A 73 10.27 -10.24 -7.41
N GLN A 74 10.42 -9.97 -6.11
CA GLN A 74 11.62 -10.24 -5.35
C GLN A 74 12.85 -9.46 -5.84
N ASP A 75 12.64 -8.35 -6.55
CA ASP A 75 13.70 -7.43 -6.96
C ASP A 75 13.86 -6.33 -5.89
N ARG A 76 14.65 -6.66 -4.87
CA ARG A 76 14.94 -5.74 -3.75
C ARG A 76 15.70 -4.49 -4.20
N ALA A 77 16.57 -4.63 -5.19
CA ALA A 77 17.42 -3.52 -5.65
C ALA A 77 16.55 -2.44 -6.31
N ILE A 78 15.72 -2.83 -7.27
CA ILE A 78 14.80 -1.91 -7.95
C ILE A 78 13.75 -1.35 -6.98
N ALA A 79 13.20 -2.18 -6.09
CA ALA A 79 12.25 -1.69 -5.08
C ALA A 79 12.87 -0.59 -4.19
N SER A 80 14.12 -0.77 -3.77
CA SER A 80 14.84 0.18 -2.92
C SER A 80 15.18 1.47 -3.66
N GLU A 81 15.59 1.38 -4.92
CA GLU A 81 15.85 2.56 -5.76
C GLU A 81 14.58 3.40 -5.98
N LEU A 82 13.47 2.75 -6.32
CA LEU A 82 12.20 3.44 -6.56
C LEU A 82 11.64 4.07 -5.28
N LEU A 83 11.76 3.39 -4.13
CA LEU A 83 11.42 3.97 -2.83
C LEU A 83 12.29 5.20 -2.52
N ALA A 84 13.60 5.17 -2.82
CA ALA A 84 14.48 6.32 -2.60
C ALA A 84 14.11 7.52 -3.49
N ARG A 85 13.74 7.29 -4.75
CA ARG A 85 13.24 8.36 -5.64
C ARG A 85 11.93 8.97 -5.14
N ALA A 86 11.02 8.14 -4.62
CA ALA A 86 9.80 8.62 -4.00
C ALA A 86 10.08 9.41 -2.69
N ASP A 87 11.04 8.96 -1.89
CA ASP A 87 11.46 9.63 -0.66
C ASP A 87 11.98 11.03 -0.95
N GLN A 88 12.86 11.18 -1.96
CA GLN A 88 13.35 12.49 -2.41
C GLN A 88 12.21 13.42 -2.85
N ALA A 89 11.21 12.91 -3.56
CA ALA A 89 10.05 13.70 -3.95
C ALA A 89 9.19 14.11 -2.74
N ALA A 90 9.07 13.24 -1.72
CA ALA A 90 8.37 13.53 -0.49
C ALA A 90 9.11 14.56 0.37
N GLU A 91 10.44 14.52 0.42
CA GLU A 91 11.29 15.53 1.06
C GLU A 91 11.10 16.91 0.42
N LEU A 92 11.06 16.97 -0.92
CA LEU A 92 10.80 18.22 -1.65
C LEU A 92 9.37 18.74 -1.43
N LEU A 93 8.39 17.83 -1.33
CA LEU A 93 7.00 18.20 -1.03
C LEU A 93 6.84 18.71 0.42
N GLY A 94 7.57 18.12 1.37
CA GLY A 94 7.66 18.56 2.76
C GLY A 94 6.49 18.17 3.67
N GLU A 95 5.38 17.65 3.11
CA GLU A 95 4.19 17.26 3.88
C GLU A 95 3.43 16.09 3.27
N ASP A 96 2.52 15.49 4.04
CA ASP A 96 1.53 14.55 3.52
C ASP A 96 0.40 15.34 2.83
N ALA A 97 0.34 15.27 1.50
CA ALA A 97 -0.67 15.95 0.71
C ALA A 97 -1.55 14.95 -0.06
N ASN A 98 -2.67 15.42 -0.58
CA ASN A 98 -3.61 14.58 -1.32
C ASN A 98 -3.93 15.13 -2.72
N TYR A 99 -2.95 15.79 -3.35
CA TYR A 99 -3.03 16.18 -4.76
C TYR A 99 -3.35 14.96 -5.62
N TRP A 100 -4.25 15.13 -6.60
CA TRP A 100 -4.70 14.06 -7.50
C TRP A 100 -5.18 12.78 -6.79
N GLN A 101 -5.69 12.91 -5.56
CA GLN A 101 -6.14 11.79 -4.71
C GLN A 101 -5.05 10.73 -4.49
N THR A 102 -3.78 11.14 -4.47
CA THR A 102 -2.64 10.25 -4.29
C THR A 102 -2.41 9.90 -2.81
N GLY A 103 -2.74 10.82 -1.90
CA GLY A 103 -2.32 10.79 -0.50
C GLY A 103 -0.80 10.71 -0.36
N PHE A 104 -0.05 11.31 -1.29
CA PHE A 104 1.40 11.21 -1.35
C PHE A 104 2.08 12.14 -0.34
N GLY A 105 3.21 11.67 0.20
CA GLY A 105 4.03 12.40 1.15
C GLY A 105 4.84 11.44 2.02
N PRO A 106 5.61 11.96 2.99
CA PRO A 106 6.57 11.19 3.76
C PRO A 106 5.95 9.98 4.48
N THR A 107 4.78 10.13 5.09
CA THR A 107 4.14 9.01 5.80
C THR A 107 3.72 7.93 4.81
N ASN A 108 3.22 8.30 3.63
CA ASN A 108 2.82 7.30 2.65
C ASN A 108 4.02 6.57 2.01
N VAL A 109 5.18 7.23 1.90
CA VAL A 109 6.44 6.56 1.52
C VAL A 109 6.80 5.48 2.55
N GLU A 110 6.78 5.81 3.85
CA GLU A 110 7.01 4.83 4.93
C GLU A 110 6.06 3.63 4.82
N LEU A 111 4.77 3.88 4.60
CA LEU A 111 3.79 2.80 4.48
C LEU A 111 4.05 1.90 3.26
N HIS A 112 4.54 2.46 2.15
CA HIS A 112 4.90 1.67 0.97
C HIS A 112 6.21 0.91 1.18
N ARG A 113 7.17 1.47 1.91
CA ARG A 113 8.38 0.77 2.34
C ARG A 113 8.05 -0.46 3.19
N LEU A 114 7.10 -0.34 4.13
CA LEU A 114 6.60 -1.46 4.92
C LEU A 114 5.87 -2.50 4.05
N SER A 115 5.05 -2.07 3.10
CA SER A 115 4.34 -2.98 2.18
C SER A 115 5.33 -3.75 1.29
N ALA A 116 6.33 -3.06 0.72
CA ALA A 116 7.41 -3.69 -0.04
C ALA A 116 8.26 -4.63 0.83
N GLY A 117 8.61 -4.22 2.05
CA GLY A 117 9.34 -5.06 3.00
C GLY A 117 8.57 -6.34 3.35
N LEU A 118 7.25 -6.26 3.49
CA LEU A 118 6.41 -7.44 3.72
C LEU A 118 6.48 -8.42 2.54
N ASP A 119 6.38 -7.90 1.31
CA ASP A 119 6.47 -8.72 0.09
C ASP A 119 7.89 -9.29 -0.11
N LEU A 120 8.94 -8.61 0.40
CA LEU A 120 10.35 -9.05 0.37
C LEU A 120 10.78 -9.91 1.58
N GLY A 121 9.86 -10.21 2.50
CA GLY A 121 10.12 -11.08 3.64
C GLY A 121 10.74 -10.42 4.88
N ASP A 122 10.75 -9.08 4.97
CA ASP A 122 11.26 -8.31 6.12
C ASP A 122 10.25 -8.29 7.29
N ILE A 123 9.72 -9.46 7.66
CA ILE A 123 8.54 -9.62 8.52
C ILE A 123 8.70 -8.94 9.88
N SER A 124 9.81 -9.17 10.58
CA SER A 124 10.06 -8.59 11.91
C SER A 124 10.11 -7.07 11.86
N TYR A 125 10.78 -6.51 10.85
CA TYR A 125 10.84 -5.07 10.64
C TYR A 125 9.45 -4.48 10.40
N VAL A 126 8.62 -5.11 9.56
CA VAL A 126 7.26 -4.63 9.28
C VAL A 126 6.38 -4.67 10.53
N ALA A 127 6.45 -5.76 11.30
CA ALA A 127 5.67 -5.91 12.53
C ALA A 127 6.06 -4.88 13.60
N GLU A 128 7.35 -4.60 13.77
CA GLU A 128 7.85 -3.65 14.77
C GLU A 128 7.65 -2.19 14.34
N ARG A 129 8.13 -1.85 13.14
CA ARG A 129 8.09 -0.47 12.65
C ARG A 129 6.67 -0.04 12.30
N GLY A 130 5.87 -0.94 11.74
CA GLY A 130 4.52 -0.61 11.29
C GLY A 130 3.56 -0.20 12.40
N GLN A 131 3.77 -0.70 13.63
CA GLN A 131 3.01 -0.27 14.81
C GLN A 131 3.36 1.13 15.30
N GLN A 132 4.48 1.70 14.85
CA GLN A 132 4.97 3.01 15.29
C GLN A 132 4.56 4.15 14.34
N VAL A 133 4.12 3.82 13.12
CA VAL A 133 3.76 4.82 12.11
C VAL A 133 2.38 5.40 12.39
N ARG A 134 2.31 6.71 12.56
CA ARG A 134 1.09 7.49 12.71
C ARG A 134 0.54 7.86 11.34
N ALA A 135 -0.52 7.18 10.92
CA ALA A 135 -1.10 7.31 9.58
C ALA A 135 -2.48 7.99 9.58
N GLU A 136 -2.90 8.60 10.69
CA GLU A 136 -4.25 9.12 10.90
C GLU A 136 -4.67 10.17 9.85
N ASN A 137 -3.70 10.95 9.36
CA ASN A 137 -3.92 12.01 8.37
C ASN A 137 -4.06 11.48 6.93
N LEU A 138 -3.74 10.20 6.68
CA LEU A 138 -3.83 9.63 5.34
C LEU A 138 -5.25 9.18 4.98
N PRO A 139 -5.57 9.08 3.68
CA PRO A 139 -6.86 8.56 3.23
C PRO A 139 -7.21 7.20 3.85
N ILE A 140 -8.49 6.98 4.18
CA ILE A 140 -9.00 5.79 4.88
C ILE A 140 -8.52 4.47 4.25
N LYS A 141 -8.52 4.39 2.91
CA LYS A 141 -8.06 3.22 2.18
C LYS A 141 -6.60 2.90 2.49
N ARG A 142 -5.74 3.92 2.57
CA ARG A 142 -4.31 3.73 2.83
C ARG A 142 -4.06 3.28 4.26
N ARG A 143 -4.74 3.91 5.22
CA ARG A 143 -4.73 3.54 6.64
C ARG A 143 -5.10 2.08 6.85
N VAL A 144 -6.23 1.66 6.28
CA VAL A 144 -6.73 0.28 6.40
C VAL A 144 -5.79 -0.72 5.73
N THR A 145 -5.22 -0.37 4.57
CA THR A 145 -4.23 -1.23 3.90
C THR A 145 -2.98 -1.44 4.77
N HIS A 146 -2.49 -0.38 5.42
CA HIS A 146 -1.37 -0.48 6.37
C HIS A 146 -1.69 -1.39 7.56
N MET A 147 -2.86 -1.21 8.18
CA MET A 147 -3.30 -2.08 9.28
C MET A 147 -3.35 -3.55 8.86
N ILE A 148 -3.80 -3.84 7.63
CA ILE A 148 -3.80 -5.20 7.08
C ILE A 148 -2.37 -5.72 6.91
N ASP A 149 -1.45 -4.93 6.33
CA ASP A 149 -0.06 -5.35 6.12
C ASP A 149 0.66 -5.63 7.46
N VAL A 150 0.45 -4.80 8.48
CA VAL A 150 1.01 -5.03 9.82
C VAL A 150 0.38 -6.26 10.49
N ALA A 151 -0.93 -6.46 10.36
CA ALA A 151 -1.59 -7.64 10.91
C ALA A 151 -1.08 -8.94 10.27
N ARG A 152 -0.81 -8.91 8.95
CA ARG A 152 -0.17 -10.02 8.23
C ARG A 152 1.22 -10.31 8.80
N ALA A 153 2.04 -9.27 8.99
CA ALA A 153 3.38 -9.42 9.57
C ALA A 153 3.33 -10.01 10.99
N LEU A 154 2.43 -9.52 11.85
CA LEU A 154 2.20 -10.05 13.19
C LEU A 154 1.79 -11.53 13.14
N SER A 155 0.88 -11.89 12.24
CA SER A 155 0.43 -13.27 12.08
C SER A 155 1.54 -14.21 11.57
N TYR A 156 2.46 -13.74 10.73
CA TYR A 156 3.64 -14.52 10.35
C TYR A 156 4.55 -14.82 11.56
N LEU A 157 4.58 -13.93 12.55
CA LEU A 157 5.30 -14.12 13.82
C LEU A 157 4.46 -14.84 14.90
N ALA A 158 3.30 -15.41 14.53
CA ALA A 158 2.34 -16.03 15.44
C ALA A 158 1.82 -15.10 16.57
N LYS A 159 1.91 -13.78 16.38
CA LYS A 159 1.32 -12.74 17.24
C LYS A 159 -0.15 -12.53 16.89
N ASP A 160 -0.92 -13.61 16.99
CA ASP A 160 -2.28 -13.68 16.43
C ASP A 160 -3.32 -12.85 17.22
N THR A 161 -3.05 -12.56 18.49
CA THR A 161 -3.90 -11.64 19.26
C THR A 161 -3.77 -10.23 18.71
N GLU A 162 -2.54 -9.72 18.59
CA GLU A 162 -2.31 -8.37 18.06
C GLU A 162 -2.76 -8.25 16.59
N ALA A 163 -2.55 -9.31 15.80
CA ALA A 163 -3.04 -9.36 14.42
C ALA A 163 -4.57 -9.26 14.34
N LEU A 164 -5.30 -10.00 15.19
CA LEU A 164 -6.76 -9.98 15.22
C LEU A 164 -7.29 -8.61 15.65
N ASP A 165 -6.75 -8.03 16.73
CA ASP A 165 -7.16 -6.70 17.23
C ASP A 165 -7.00 -5.62 16.15
N LEU A 166 -5.90 -5.68 15.40
CA LEU A 166 -5.64 -4.75 14.31
C LEU A 166 -6.60 -4.95 13.12
N LEU A 167 -6.91 -6.19 12.76
CA LEU A 167 -7.88 -6.50 11.69
C LEU A 167 -9.32 -6.11 12.08
N LEU A 168 -9.71 -6.26 13.34
CA LEU A 168 -11.02 -5.81 13.83
C LEU A 168 -11.12 -4.29 13.81
N SER A 169 -10.05 -3.59 14.21
CA SER A 169 -9.97 -2.13 14.12
C SER A 169 -10.03 -1.63 12.68
N ALA A 170 -9.37 -2.33 11.76
CA ALA A 170 -9.43 -2.06 10.33
C ALA A 170 -10.85 -2.31 9.77
N GLU A 171 -11.51 -3.38 10.22
CA GLU A 171 -12.87 -3.73 9.81
C GLU A 171 -13.87 -2.66 10.24
N GLN A 172 -13.77 -2.16 11.47
CA GLN A 172 -14.61 -1.05 11.96
C GLN A 172 -14.47 0.20 11.10
N SER A 173 -13.26 0.48 10.61
CA SER A 173 -12.95 1.66 9.80
C SER A 173 -13.45 1.54 8.36
N ALA A 174 -13.25 0.39 7.71
CA ALA A 174 -13.71 0.15 6.34
C ALA A 174 -14.07 -1.33 6.12
N PRO A 175 -15.29 -1.77 6.49
CA PRO A 175 -15.67 -3.18 6.48
C PRO A 175 -15.49 -3.85 5.12
N GLN A 176 -15.81 -3.14 4.04
CA GLN A 176 -15.74 -3.65 2.67
C GLN A 176 -14.30 -3.91 2.21
N LEU A 177 -13.34 -3.08 2.66
CA LEU A 177 -11.93 -3.25 2.32
C LEU A 177 -11.30 -4.43 3.06
N VAL A 178 -11.83 -4.81 4.23
CA VAL A 178 -11.30 -5.91 5.03
C VAL A 178 -11.93 -7.24 4.65
N ARG A 179 -13.26 -7.33 4.66
CA ARG A 179 -14.01 -8.59 4.45
C ARG A 179 -13.78 -9.23 3.08
N HIS A 180 -13.53 -8.42 2.06
CA HIS A 180 -13.32 -8.89 0.69
C HIS A 180 -11.84 -9.00 0.31
N ASN A 181 -10.92 -8.72 1.23
CA ASN A 181 -9.49 -8.77 0.94
C ASN A 181 -8.96 -10.22 1.01
N PRO A 182 -8.37 -10.76 -0.08
CA PRO A 182 -7.84 -12.11 -0.09
C PRO A 182 -6.71 -12.33 0.92
N ASN A 183 -5.86 -11.33 1.16
CA ASN A 183 -4.78 -11.43 2.13
C ASN A 183 -5.32 -11.50 3.56
N VAL A 184 -6.38 -10.75 3.88
CA VAL A 184 -7.07 -10.86 5.18
C VAL A 184 -7.64 -12.26 5.35
N ARG A 185 -8.35 -12.77 4.33
CA ARG A 185 -8.92 -14.12 4.37
C ARG A 185 -7.87 -15.20 4.64
N GLU A 186 -6.73 -15.17 3.95
CA GLU A 186 -5.65 -16.14 4.16
C GLU A 186 -4.94 -15.98 5.52
N THR A 187 -4.81 -14.74 6.00
CA THR A 187 -4.28 -14.46 7.35
C THR A 187 -5.20 -15.06 8.40
N VAL A 188 -6.51 -14.81 8.30
CA VAL A 188 -7.51 -15.32 9.26
C VAL A 188 -7.59 -16.85 9.23
N LYS A 189 -7.50 -17.49 8.06
CA LYS A 189 -7.38 -18.96 7.98
C LYS A 189 -6.17 -19.48 8.73
N THR A 190 -5.03 -18.79 8.60
CA THR A 190 -3.79 -19.18 9.26
C THR A 190 -3.91 -19.05 10.79
N MET A 191 -4.46 -17.94 11.28
CA MET A 191 -4.77 -17.76 12.70
C MET A 191 -5.73 -18.83 13.21
N HIS A 192 -6.80 -19.12 12.45
CA HIS A 192 -7.80 -20.11 12.86
C HIS A 192 -7.22 -21.52 12.97
N ARG A 193 -6.33 -21.92 12.05
CA ARG A 193 -5.62 -23.21 12.14
C ARG A 193 -4.69 -23.32 13.36
N ARG A 194 -4.16 -22.19 13.85
CA ARG A 194 -3.30 -22.15 15.05
C ARG A 194 -4.10 -22.01 16.35
N ALA A 195 -5.36 -21.60 16.29
CA ALA A 195 -6.18 -21.37 17.46
C ALA A 195 -6.39 -22.68 18.25
N PRO A 196 -6.09 -22.72 19.56
CA PRO A 196 -6.34 -23.91 20.36
C PRO A 196 -7.84 -24.15 20.53
N VAL A 197 -8.27 -25.42 20.45
CA VAL A 197 -9.67 -25.88 20.57
C VAL A 197 -10.34 -25.43 21.88
N THR A 198 -9.57 -25.12 22.92
CA THR A 198 -10.05 -24.79 24.27
C THR A 198 -10.21 -23.29 24.55
N SER A 199 -10.04 -22.41 23.55
CA SER A 199 -9.80 -20.97 23.76
C SER A 199 -11.05 -20.08 23.83
N GLY A 200 -12.09 -20.44 24.58
CA GLY A 200 -13.20 -19.57 25.01
C GLY A 200 -13.63 -18.40 24.08
N GLY A 201 -13.87 -17.20 24.66
CA GLY A 201 -14.43 -16.03 23.96
C GLY A 201 -13.56 -15.41 22.84
N ARG A 202 -12.23 -15.52 22.91
CA ARG A 202 -11.36 -15.06 21.81
C ARG A 202 -11.41 -15.99 20.60
N SER A 203 -11.61 -17.30 20.83
CA SER A 203 -11.92 -18.22 19.74
C SER A 203 -13.26 -17.87 19.09
N SER A 204 -14.23 -17.32 19.83
CA SER A 204 -15.49 -16.87 19.23
C SER A 204 -15.34 -15.58 18.41
N ASP A 205 -14.52 -14.62 18.84
CA ASP A 205 -14.29 -13.40 18.06
C ASP A 205 -13.55 -13.69 16.74
N LEU A 206 -12.52 -14.54 16.81
CA LEU A 206 -11.79 -15.00 15.62
C LEU A 206 -12.71 -15.78 14.68
N LEU A 207 -13.56 -16.67 15.20
CA LEU A 207 -14.52 -17.43 14.40
C LEU A 207 -15.54 -16.50 13.73
N ALA A 208 -16.13 -15.58 14.48
CA ALA A 208 -17.09 -14.62 13.95
C ALA A 208 -16.46 -13.74 12.86
N PHE A 209 -15.22 -13.29 13.06
CA PHE A 209 -14.48 -12.53 12.05
C PHE A 209 -14.14 -13.39 10.82
N ALA A 210 -13.76 -14.65 11.01
CA ALA A 210 -13.48 -15.59 9.95
C ALA A 210 -14.71 -15.84 9.05
N GLN A 211 -15.90 -15.99 9.64
CA GLN A 211 -17.16 -16.11 8.91
C GLN A 211 -17.44 -14.86 8.07
N ARG A 212 -17.29 -13.65 8.65
CA ARG A 212 -17.48 -12.38 7.91
C ARG A 212 -16.50 -12.23 6.74
N CYS A 213 -15.28 -12.74 6.87
CA CYS A 213 -14.25 -12.75 5.82
C CYS A 213 -14.36 -13.94 4.86
N ARG A 214 -15.33 -14.86 5.04
CA ARG A 214 -15.46 -16.13 4.31
C ARG A 214 -14.16 -16.94 4.33
N ALA A 215 -13.45 -16.92 5.46
CA ALA A 215 -12.23 -17.68 5.70
C ALA A 215 -12.53 -19.12 6.13
N VAL A 216 -13.69 -19.35 6.73
CA VAL A 216 -14.21 -20.64 7.17
C VAL A 216 -15.66 -20.78 6.69
N ASN A 217 -16.12 -22.02 6.56
CA ASN A 217 -17.49 -22.36 6.15
C ASN A 217 -18.48 -22.19 7.30
#